data_AF-A0A7V5RZH8-F1
#
_entry.id   AF-A0A7V5RZH8-F1
#
_cell.length_a   1.000
_cell.length_b   1.000
_cell.length_c   1.000
_cell.angle_alpha   90.00
_cell.angle_beta   90.00
_cell.angle_gamma   90.00
#
_symmetry.space_group_name_H-M   'P 1'
#
loop_
_entity.id
_entity.type
_entity.pdbx_description
1 polymer ?
#
loop_
_entity_poly.entity_id
_entity_poly.type
_entity_poly.pdbx_seq_one_letter_code
_entity_poly.pdbx_strand_id
1 'polypeptide(L)'
;MDRLHGFKVRLPEGWSCSIIGSMPVFSKRHCFVVVGGVTYKESLKEVAQKLTQHLGKIQLNQPRLAFRAIPQGVQIVGEGLGYPYALNPLVALEQSPPPQRFGLMGVLLKGNQVALIVLFIFPEDASDALRNEMRELVRSLQFLPASSRVKWKEHILEDPYLGVPYASLHAPEGYTVEGHPFRQGAKYYYRYEVKQGNFVARMDAVDINTSIVGYSAVSQLTYNGKSVQLEAGIVLSSPEEAEQVLLSIWQAETDREWRVTQRKVQEREAPSPSVPWAVPGERKRWGIALTAESGELERTAYMLVDVSTAIQADPLVSSGSHQTQLTINMAQYPKQKREAYQGIVAGIVGSVRANPEWALRAFAEFTKENQRINQRVREMLGQLREDNSRMARAWANALSDQTYIRDPENGEVFKVHKRVWDTNNFWRDPTFGDIIGTIGKETKLGDLLREKGWKVMDESLAGFP
;
A
#
# COMPACT_ATOMS: atom_id res chain seq x y z
N MET A 1 27.31 -7.23 -2.60
CA MET A 1 28.17 -7.29 -1.40
C MET A 1 27.37 -6.71 -0.26
N ASP A 2 27.45 -7.29 0.93
CA ASP A 2 26.79 -6.85 2.16
C ASP A 2 27.85 -6.66 3.25
N ARG A 3 28.07 -5.40 3.64
CA ARG A 3 29.09 -5.03 4.63
C ARG A 3 28.58 -5.10 6.07
N LEU A 4 27.26 -5.06 6.29
CA LEU A 4 26.69 -5.19 7.64
C LEU A 4 26.81 -6.65 8.10
N HIS A 5 26.40 -7.57 7.24
CA HIS A 5 26.38 -9.01 7.57
C HIS A 5 27.65 -9.74 7.10
N GLY A 6 28.54 -9.04 6.40
CA GLY A 6 29.92 -9.48 6.17
C GLY A 6 30.07 -10.55 5.10
N PHE A 7 29.32 -10.47 4.00
CA PHE A 7 29.43 -11.42 2.89
C PHE A 7 29.34 -10.74 1.52
N LYS A 8 29.77 -11.44 0.48
CA LYS A 8 29.46 -11.11 -0.92
C LYS A 8 29.08 -12.38 -1.67
N VAL A 9 28.18 -12.26 -2.63
CA VAL A 9 27.63 -13.37 -3.40
C VAL A 9 27.32 -12.86 -4.80
N ARG A 10 27.43 -13.73 -5.80
CA ARG A 10 26.88 -13.45 -7.14
C ARG A 10 25.43 -13.91 -7.14
N LEU A 11 24.50 -12.95 -7.13
CA LEU A 11 23.07 -13.23 -7.10
C LEU A 11 22.57 -13.42 -8.54
N PRO A 12 22.11 -14.63 -8.94
CA PRO A 12 21.56 -14.84 -10.27
C PRO A 12 20.23 -14.10 -10.46
N GLU A 13 19.80 -13.91 -11.71
CA GLU A 13 18.54 -13.21 -11.99
C GLU A 13 17.33 -13.92 -11.37
N GLY A 14 16.42 -13.11 -10.80
CA GLY A 14 15.22 -13.57 -10.09
C GLY A 14 15.47 -14.04 -8.65
N TRP A 15 16.72 -14.15 -8.21
CA TRP A 15 17.04 -14.38 -6.80
C TRP A 15 16.98 -13.08 -6.00
N SER A 16 16.52 -13.18 -4.77
CA SER A 16 16.57 -12.13 -3.77
C SER A 16 17.41 -12.58 -2.58
N CYS A 17 17.93 -11.63 -1.80
CA CYS A 17 18.62 -11.88 -0.55
C CYS A 17 17.93 -11.09 0.55
N SER A 18 17.63 -11.77 1.64
CA SER A 18 17.07 -11.18 2.84
C SER A 18 17.81 -11.69 4.07
N ILE A 19 17.75 -10.97 5.19
CA ILE A 19 18.51 -11.30 6.40
C ILE A 19 17.55 -11.64 7.53
N ILE A 20 17.77 -12.78 8.20
CA ILE A 20 17.06 -13.18 9.43
C ILE A 20 18.06 -13.21 10.57
N GLY A 21 17.96 -12.27 11.51
CA GLY A 21 19.00 -12.07 12.52
C GLY A 21 20.33 -11.78 11.83
N SER A 22 21.30 -12.69 11.89
CA SER A 22 22.58 -12.55 11.16
C SER A 22 22.70 -13.48 9.95
N MET A 23 21.63 -14.16 9.54
CA MET A 23 21.65 -15.21 8.53
C MET A 23 21.14 -14.70 7.19
N PRO A 24 21.97 -14.66 6.13
CA PRO A 24 21.47 -14.48 4.78
C PRO A 24 20.60 -15.65 4.33
N VAL A 25 19.43 -15.29 3.82
CA VAL A 25 18.43 -16.15 3.21
C VAL A 25 18.26 -15.70 1.77
N PHE A 26 18.68 -16.55 0.84
CA PHE A 26 18.48 -16.34 -0.58
C PHE A 26 17.23 -17.05 -1.03
N SER A 27 16.39 -16.40 -1.82
CA SER A 27 15.15 -17.00 -2.29
C SER A 27 14.81 -16.66 -3.73
N LYS A 28 14.18 -17.61 -4.40
CA LYS A 28 13.57 -17.46 -5.73
C LYS A 28 12.33 -18.34 -5.78
N ARG A 29 11.17 -17.73 -6.06
CA ARG A 29 9.85 -18.38 -5.97
C ARG A 29 9.63 -18.96 -4.55
N HIS A 30 9.75 -20.27 -4.40
CA HIS A 30 9.65 -20.96 -3.12
C HIS A 30 10.91 -21.77 -2.79
N CYS A 31 12.03 -21.56 -3.49
CA CYS A 31 13.31 -22.16 -3.10
C CYS A 31 14.08 -21.22 -2.19
N PHE A 32 14.73 -21.77 -1.18
CA PHE A 32 15.46 -21.04 -0.16
C PHE A 32 16.86 -21.64 0.05
N VAL A 33 17.86 -20.77 0.15
CA VAL A 33 19.21 -21.11 0.62
C VAL A 33 19.48 -20.29 1.87
N VAL A 34 19.64 -20.94 3.01
CA VAL A 34 19.95 -20.29 4.28
C VAL A 34 21.42 -20.53 4.60
N VAL A 35 22.15 -19.45 4.86
CA VAL A 35 23.54 -19.54 5.33
C VAL A 35 23.66 -18.81 6.65
N GLY A 36 24.28 -19.44 7.64
CA GLY A 36 24.37 -18.88 8.99
C GLY A 36 25.50 -19.45 9.82
N GLY A 37 25.90 -18.74 10.86
CA GLY A 37 26.84 -19.24 11.86
C GLY A 37 26.11 -19.55 13.17
N VAL A 38 26.41 -20.69 13.78
CA VAL A 38 25.94 -21.03 15.12
C VAL A 38 27.11 -21.31 16.04
N THR A 39 27.16 -20.62 17.18
CA THR A 39 28.14 -20.92 18.22
C THR A 39 27.84 -22.28 18.83
N TYR A 40 28.86 -23.09 19.06
CA TYR A 40 28.71 -24.40 19.70
C TYR A 40 29.87 -24.66 20.65
N LYS A 41 29.58 -25.33 21.77
CA LYS A 41 30.57 -25.59 22.81
C LYS A 41 31.29 -26.93 22.59
N GLU A 42 30.56 -28.01 22.23
CA GLU A 42 31.18 -29.34 22.21
C GLU A 42 30.79 -30.20 21.00
N SER A 43 29.49 -30.35 20.66
CA SER A 43 29.07 -31.30 19.63
C SER A 43 28.17 -30.74 18.52
N LEU A 44 28.57 -30.95 17.26
CA LEU A 44 27.71 -30.69 16.09
C LEU A 44 26.43 -31.54 16.10
N LYS A 45 26.42 -32.66 16.83
CA LYS A 45 25.24 -33.50 17.00
C LYS A 45 24.14 -32.75 17.77
N GLU A 46 24.50 -32.00 18.81
CA GLU A 46 23.53 -31.19 19.56
C GLU A 46 22.96 -30.06 18.72
N VAL A 47 23.80 -29.42 17.90
CA VAL A 47 23.38 -28.40 16.94
C VAL A 47 22.37 -28.99 15.95
N ALA A 48 22.67 -30.16 15.39
CA ALA A 48 21.76 -30.87 14.49
C ALA A 48 20.44 -31.24 15.18
N GLN A 49 20.48 -31.71 16.43
CA GLN A 49 19.28 -32.03 17.22
C GLN A 49 18.42 -30.79 17.51
N LYS A 50 19.03 -29.65 17.87
CA LYS A 50 18.31 -28.40 18.08
C LYS A 50 17.65 -27.90 16.80
N LEU A 51 18.35 -28.01 15.66
CA LEU A 51 17.80 -27.71 14.35
C LEU A 51 16.56 -28.58 14.07
N THR A 52 16.64 -29.89 14.31
CA THR A 52 15.51 -30.83 14.18
C THR A 52 14.32 -30.42 15.04
N GLN A 53 14.56 -30.07 16.31
CA GLN A 53 13.51 -29.65 17.22
C GLN A 53 12.83 -28.35 16.77
N HIS A 54 13.60 -27.39 16.24
CA HIS A 54 13.04 -26.14 15.72
C HIS A 54 12.22 -26.37 14.45
N LEU A 55 12.72 -27.19 13.51
CA LEU A 55 11.98 -27.56 12.32
C LEU A 55 10.69 -28.33 12.65
N GLY A 56 10.73 -29.23 13.63
CA GLY A 56 9.57 -30.01 14.07
C GLY A 56 8.50 -29.19 14.81
N LYS A 57 8.86 -28.12 15.52
CA LYS A 57 7.89 -27.26 16.24
C LYS A 57 7.08 -26.35 15.32
N ILE A 58 7.56 -26.11 14.10
CA ILE A 58 7.02 -25.12 13.16
C ILE A 58 6.16 -25.79 12.08
N GLN A 59 6.11 -27.13 12.03
CA GLN A 59 5.47 -27.86 10.94
C GLN A 59 4.23 -28.64 11.39
N LEU A 60 3.15 -28.48 10.61
CA LEU A 60 1.94 -29.31 10.70
C LEU A 60 2.18 -30.75 10.22
N ASN A 61 3.19 -30.95 9.36
CA ASN A 61 3.60 -32.26 8.86
C ASN A 61 4.62 -32.92 9.79
N GLN A 62 4.73 -34.25 9.75
CA GLN A 62 5.81 -35.00 10.40
C GLN A 62 6.98 -35.19 9.41
N PRO A 63 7.98 -34.29 9.37
CA PRO A 63 9.09 -34.43 8.43
C PRO A 63 9.96 -35.63 8.79
N ARG A 64 10.47 -36.32 7.76
CA ARG A 64 11.50 -37.35 7.93
C ARG A 64 12.85 -36.70 7.78
N LEU A 65 13.67 -36.73 8.83
CA LEU A 65 15.01 -36.15 8.83
C LEU A 65 16.05 -37.25 9.03
N ALA A 66 17.11 -37.23 8.21
CA ALA A 66 18.26 -38.11 8.30
C ALA A 66 19.55 -37.30 8.44
N PHE A 67 20.47 -37.81 9.25
CA PHE A 67 21.75 -37.17 9.55
C PHE A 67 22.89 -38.14 9.22
N ARG A 68 23.90 -37.65 8.51
CA ARG A 68 25.10 -38.42 8.18
C ARG A 68 26.34 -37.64 8.57
N ALA A 69 27.18 -38.22 9.42
CA ALA A 69 28.48 -37.64 9.70
C ALA A 69 29.36 -37.66 8.45
N ILE A 70 30.06 -36.56 8.19
CA ILE A 70 31.04 -36.40 7.12
C ILE A 70 32.35 -35.86 7.72
N PRO A 71 33.52 -35.99 7.06
CA PRO A 71 34.80 -35.60 7.65
C PRO A 71 34.83 -34.15 8.16
N GLN A 72 34.12 -33.25 7.49
CA GLN A 72 34.09 -31.82 7.82
C GLN A 72 32.87 -31.40 8.66
N GLY A 73 32.00 -32.34 9.08
CA GLY A 73 30.85 -32.05 9.93
C GLY A 73 29.67 -33.01 9.74
N VAL A 74 28.46 -32.48 9.56
CA VAL A 74 27.23 -33.27 9.49
C VAL A 74 26.41 -32.88 8.28
N GLN A 75 26.05 -33.85 7.45
CA GLN A 75 25.07 -33.69 6.39
C GLN A 75 23.66 -33.96 6.92
N ILE A 76 22.71 -33.16 6.44
CA ILE A 76 21.29 -33.21 6.80
C ILE A 76 20.49 -33.44 5.53
N VAL A 77 19.57 -34.38 5.56
CA VAL A 77 18.59 -34.60 4.51
C VAL A 77 17.21 -34.66 5.16
N GLY A 78 16.23 -34.03 4.53
CA GLY A 78 14.86 -34.03 5.00
C GLY A 78 13.84 -34.11 3.88
N GLU A 79 12.73 -34.78 4.14
CA GLU A 79 11.61 -34.95 3.21
C GLU A 79 10.27 -34.73 3.91
N GLY A 80 9.25 -34.32 3.16
CA GLY A 80 7.92 -34.07 3.69
C GLY A 80 7.81 -32.82 4.58
N LEU A 81 8.74 -31.86 4.45
CA LEU A 81 8.67 -30.61 5.18
C LEU A 81 7.47 -29.77 4.70
N GLY A 82 6.81 -29.08 5.61
CA GLY A 82 5.84 -28.03 5.26
C GLY A 82 6.52 -26.74 4.78
N TYR A 83 5.74 -25.78 4.29
CA TYR A 83 6.25 -24.49 3.85
C TYR A 83 7.01 -23.76 4.99
N PRO A 84 8.22 -23.20 4.73
CA PRO A 84 9.02 -22.56 5.76
C PRO A 84 8.56 -21.12 6.04
N TYR A 85 7.40 -20.95 6.69
CA TYR A 85 6.81 -19.62 6.98
C TYR A 85 7.75 -18.66 7.74
N ALA A 86 8.67 -19.19 8.54
CA ALA A 86 9.69 -18.36 9.21
C ALA A 86 10.63 -17.64 8.23
N LEU A 87 10.85 -18.19 7.03
CA LEU A 87 11.73 -17.61 6.02
C LEU A 87 11.02 -16.58 5.13
N ASN A 88 9.73 -16.79 4.86
CA ASN A 88 8.88 -15.86 4.13
C ASN A 88 7.44 -15.90 4.68
N PRO A 89 7.14 -15.13 5.73
CA PRO A 89 5.81 -15.15 6.35
C PRO A 89 4.75 -14.48 5.47
N LEU A 90 5.15 -13.58 4.57
CA LEU A 90 4.23 -12.82 3.72
C LEU A 90 3.57 -13.67 2.63
N VAL A 91 4.04 -14.90 2.39
CA VAL A 91 3.36 -15.83 1.47
C VAL A 91 1.91 -16.10 1.87
N ALA A 92 1.59 -15.97 3.16
CA ALA A 92 0.23 -16.16 3.66
C ALA A 92 -0.77 -15.10 3.13
N LEU A 93 -0.26 -14.00 2.59
CA LEU A 93 -1.05 -12.94 1.97
C LEU A 93 -1.13 -13.08 0.44
N GLU A 94 -0.43 -14.07 -0.15
CA GLU A 94 -0.48 -14.34 -1.58
C GLU A 94 -1.76 -15.09 -1.96
N GLN A 95 -2.28 -14.84 -3.16
CA GLN A 95 -3.52 -15.48 -3.63
C GLN A 95 -3.32 -16.96 -4.00
N SER A 96 -2.12 -17.32 -4.45
CA SER A 96 -1.79 -18.69 -4.83
C SER A 96 -1.23 -19.44 -3.62
N PRO A 97 -1.76 -20.63 -3.29
CA PRO A 97 -1.25 -21.40 -2.17
C PRO A 97 0.19 -21.84 -2.44
N PRO A 98 1.08 -21.80 -1.45
CA PRO A 98 2.43 -22.31 -1.61
C PRO A 98 2.43 -23.84 -1.81
N PRO A 99 3.51 -24.41 -2.38
CA PRO A 99 3.71 -25.85 -2.41
C PRO A 99 3.57 -26.46 -1.01
N GLN A 100 3.04 -27.68 -0.92
CA GLN A 100 2.78 -28.31 0.39
C GLN A 100 3.93 -29.18 0.89
N ARG A 101 4.81 -29.64 -0.02
CA ARG A 101 5.88 -30.59 0.29
C ARG A 101 7.24 -30.05 -0.11
N PHE A 102 8.14 -30.01 0.87
CA PHE A 102 9.49 -29.53 0.73
C PHE A 102 10.52 -30.59 1.07
N GLY A 103 11.59 -30.60 0.29
CA GLY A 103 12.85 -31.25 0.61
C GLY A 103 13.79 -30.29 1.34
N LEU A 104 14.64 -30.87 2.18
CA LEU A 104 15.76 -30.20 2.84
C LEU A 104 17.05 -30.95 2.49
N MET A 105 18.05 -30.22 2.03
CA MET A 105 19.44 -30.69 2.01
C MET A 105 20.30 -29.68 2.72
N GLY A 106 21.18 -30.11 3.62
CA GLY A 106 22.01 -29.18 4.35
C GLY A 106 23.31 -29.77 4.83
N VAL A 107 24.22 -28.89 5.22
CA VAL A 107 25.48 -29.25 5.87
C VAL A 107 25.73 -28.32 7.05
N LEU A 108 26.22 -28.91 8.14
CA LEU A 108 26.83 -28.24 9.28
C LEU A 108 28.32 -28.48 9.17
N LEU A 109 29.10 -27.45 8.87
CA LEU A 109 30.55 -27.54 8.76
C LEU A 109 31.22 -27.06 10.03
N LYS A 110 32.20 -27.83 10.51
CA LYS A 110 32.93 -27.55 11.76
C LYS A 110 33.84 -26.34 11.58
N GLY A 111 33.73 -25.36 12.48
CA GLY A 111 34.74 -24.30 12.67
C GLY A 111 35.36 -24.38 14.07
N ASN A 112 36.15 -23.38 14.46
CA ASN A 112 36.82 -23.41 15.77
C ASN A 112 35.85 -23.16 16.93
N GLN A 113 34.96 -22.17 16.79
CA GLN A 113 33.97 -21.78 17.82
C GLN A 113 32.55 -21.63 17.25
N VAL A 114 32.44 -21.63 15.92
CA VAL A 114 31.20 -21.41 15.17
C VAL A 114 31.12 -22.49 14.11
N ALA A 115 29.98 -23.16 14.02
CA ALA A 115 29.66 -24.06 12.92
C ALA A 115 28.97 -23.27 11.81
N LEU A 116 29.37 -23.51 10.57
CA LEU A 116 28.71 -22.93 9.40
C LEU A 116 27.52 -23.82 9.03
N ILE A 117 26.35 -23.22 8.97
CA ILE A 117 25.10 -23.83 8.52
C ILE A 117 24.88 -23.42 7.07
N VAL A 118 24.65 -24.39 6.19
CA VAL A 118 24.12 -24.16 4.84
C VAL A 118 22.94 -25.09 4.63
N LEU A 119 21.75 -24.53 4.44
CA LEU A 119 20.50 -25.27 4.19
C LEU A 119 19.94 -24.89 2.84
N PHE A 120 19.54 -25.90 2.07
CA PHE A 120 18.78 -25.81 0.84
C PHE A 120 17.38 -26.34 1.13
N ILE A 121 16.37 -25.49 1.01
CA ILE A 121 14.96 -25.85 1.22
C ILE A 121 14.23 -25.56 -0.08
N PHE A 122 13.57 -26.56 -0.65
CA PHE A 122 12.98 -26.45 -1.99
C PHE A 122 11.77 -27.37 -2.13
N PRO A 123 10.78 -27.01 -2.97
CA PRO A 123 9.68 -27.92 -3.29
C PRO A 123 10.22 -29.26 -3.82
N GLU A 124 9.64 -30.39 -3.44
CA GLU A 124 10.15 -31.71 -3.87
C GLU A 124 10.18 -31.89 -5.40
N ASP A 125 9.30 -31.18 -6.12
CA ASP A 125 9.18 -31.10 -7.57
C ASP A 125 10.06 -30.00 -8.22
N ALA A 126 10.91 -29.31 -7.45
CA ALA A 126 11.81 -28.30 -7.99
C ALA A 126 12.75 -28.87 -9.05
N SER A 127 12.85 -28.20 -10.20
CA SER A 127 13.65 -28.63 -11.35
C SER A 127 15.15 -28.68 -11.06
N ASP A 128 15.87 -29.55 -11.78
CA ASP A 128 17.34 -29.67 -11.64
C ASP A 128 18.07 -28.37 -11.99
N ALA A 129 17.55 -27.58 -12.93
CA ALA A 129 18.09 -26.26 -13.26
C ALA A 129 18.06 -25.32 -12.04
N LEU A 130 16.95 -25.29 -11.30
CA LEU A 130 16.82 -24.45 -10.11
C LEU A 130 17.72 -24.94 -8.97
N ARG A 131 17.84 -26.26 -8.80
CA ARG A 131 18.78 -26.88 -7.84
C ARG A 131 20.22 -26.55 -8.20
N ASN A 132 20.58 -26.49 -9.49
CA ASN A 132 21.90 -26.06 -9.96
C ASN A 132 22.17 -24.60 -9.61
N GLU A 133 21.21 -23.69 -9.86
CA GLU A 133 21.34 -22.28 -9.49
C GLU A 133 21.60 -22.12 -7.99
N MET A 134 20.90 -22.87 -7.13
CA MET A 134 21.13 -22.85 -5.68
C MET A 134 22.58 -23.23 -5.33
N ARG A 135 23.12 -24.28 -5.96
CA ARG A 135 24.50 -24.73 -5.72
C ARG A 135 25.52 -23.68 -6.15
N GLU A 136 25.33 -23.08 -7.31
CA GLU A 136 26.21 -22.01 -7.82
C GLU A 136 26.16 -20.76 -6.95
N LEU A 137 24.99 -20.44 -6.39
CA LEU A 137 24.84 -19.33 -5.44
C LEU A 137 25.76 -19.55 -4.23
N VAL A 138 25.70 -20.72 -3.58
CA VAL A 138 26.56 -21.04 -2.43
C VAL A 138 28.03 -21.06 -2.81
N ARG A 139 28.39 -21.59 -3.98
CA ARG A 139 29.78 -21.58 -4.48
C ARG A 139 30.35 -20.17 -4.66
N SER A 140 29.49 -19.22 -5.02
CA SER A 140 29.90 -17.82 -5.18
C SER A 140 30.01 -17.03 -3.87
N LEU A 141 29.51 -17.58 -2.76
CA LEU A 141 29.47 -16.91 -1.47
C LEU A 141 30.89 -16.78 -0.89
N GLN A 142 31.24 -15.57 -0.47
CA GLN A 142 32.51 -15.27 0.19
C GLN A 142 32.27 -14.41 1.42
N PHE A 143 32.85 -14.80 2.55
CA PHE A 143 32.84 -13.97 3.75
C PHE A 143 33.86 -12.84 3.64
N LEU A 144 33.45 -11.64 4.05
CA LEU A 144 34.33 -10.47 4.02
C LEU A 144 35.31 -10.50 5.20
N PRO A 145 36.55 -10.00 5.04
CA PRO A 145 37.46 -9.81 6.16
C PRO A 145 36.91 -8.77 7.14
N ALA A 146 37.34 -8.81 8.40
CA ALA A 146 36.84 -7.93 9.46
C ALA A 146 36.99 -6.43 9.13
N SER A 147 38.07 -6.03 8.45
CA SER A 147 38.32 -4.65 8.02
C SER A 147 37.31 -4.09 7.01
N SER A 148 36.60 -4.97 6.29
CA SER A 148 35.58 -4.57 5.31
C SER A 148 34.16 -4.57 5.88
N ARG A 149 33.98 -5.09 7.09
CA ARG A 149 32.69 -5.19 7.78
C ARG A 149 32.37 -3.89 8.51
N VAL A 150 31.09 -3.63 8.68
CA VAL A 150 30.56 -2.46 9.38
C VAL A 150 29.72 -2.96 10.55
N LYS A 151 30.02 -2.47 11.76
CA LYS A 151 29.21 -2.76 12.95
C LYS A 151 27.82 -2.18 12.78
N TRP A 152 26.81 -2.90 13.24
CA TRP A 152 25.42 -2.53 13.11
C TRP A 152 24.64 -2.90 14.36
N LYS A 153 23.47 -2.28 14.50
CA LYS A 153 22.48 -2.62 15.51
C LYS A 153 21.11 -2.79 14.86
N GLU A 154 20.27 -3.63 15.48
CA GLU A 154 18.88 -3.76 15.09
C GLU A 154 18.08 -2.54 15.58
N HIS A 155 17.22 -2.04 14.70
CA HIS A 155 16.25 -1.01 14.99
C HIS A 155 14.86 -1.57 14.78
N ILE A 156 14.03 -1.46 15.80
CA ILE A 156 12.61 -1.79 15.74
C ILE A 156 11.86 -0.47 15.56
N LEU A 157 10.99 -0.42 14.55
CA LEU A 157 10.21 0.76 14.21
C LEU A 157 8.76 0.54 14.64
N GLU A 158 8.31 1.35 15.58
CA GLU A 158 7.01 1.21 16.25
C GLU A 158 5.92 2.01 15.55
N ASP A 159 4.71 1.45 15.48
CA ASP A 159 3.50 2.18 15.13
C ASP A 159 2.86 2.75 16.41
N PRO A 160 2.89 4.08 16.62
CA PRO A 160 2.35 4.68 17.84
C PRO A 160 0.82 4.54 17.95
N TYR A 161 0.11 4.30 16.84
CA TYR A 161 -1.34 4.15 16.82
C TYR A 161 -1.78 2.71 17.08
N LEU A 162 -1.04 1.73 16.54
CA LEU A 162 -1.38 0.30 16.67
C LEU A 162 -0.67 -0.40 17.84
N GLY A 163 0.34 0.26 18.45
CA GLY A 163 1.09 -0.25 19.60
C GLY A 163 1.90 -1.52 19.28
N VAL A 164 2.26 -1.73 18.02
CA VAL A 164 3.05 -2.86 17.55
C VAL A 164 4.11 -2.39 16.56
N PRO A 165 5.25 -3.08 16.44
CA PRO A 165 6.27 -2.71 15.49
C PRO A 165 5.77 -2.94 14.07
N TYR A 166 5.98 -1.98 13.17
CA TYR A 166 5.63 -2.14 11.76
C TYR A 166 6.76 -2.77 10.95
N ALA A 167 8.01 -2.53 11.33
CA ALA A 167 9.17 -3.13 10.71
C ALA A 167 10.39 -3.17 11.65
N SER A 168 11.36 -4.03 11.36
CA SER A 168 12.72 -3.92 11.87
C SER A 168 13.75 -3.86 10.73
N LEU A 169 14.94 -3.32 11.02
CA LEU A 169 16.06 -3.25 10.09
C LEU A 169 17.39 -3.17 10.84
N HIS A 170 18.48 -3.53 10.18
CA HIS A 170 19.84 -3.33 10.67
C HIS A 170 20.45 -2.07 10.06
N ALA A 171 20.97 -1.19 10.91
CA ALA A 171 21.66 0.02 10.50
C ALA A 171 23.05 0.09 11.13
N PRO A 172 24.04 0.73 10.46
CA PRO A 172 25.35 0.92 11.05
C PRO A 172 25.28 1.66 12.39
N GLU A 173 26.16 1.30 13.32
CA GLU A 173 26.28 2.05 14.58
C GLU A 173 26.61 3.53 14.31
N GLY A 174 25.93 4.43 15.03
CA GLY A 174 26.09 5.88 14.89
C GLY A 174 25.20 6.54 13.85
N TYR A 175 24.46 5.79 13.04
CA TYR A 175 23.53 6.36 12.06
C TYR A 175 22.18 6.69 12.71
N THR A 176 21.52 7.72 12.21
CA THR A 176 20.15 8.06 12.58
C THR A 176 19.18 7.20 11.78
N VAL A 177 18.21 6.60 12.47
CA VAL A 177 17.13 5.82 11.87
C VAL A 177 15.80 6.44 12.26
N GLU A 178 15.00 6.79 11.27
CA GLU A 178 13.68 7.38 11.42
C GLU A 178 12.68 6.64 10.55
N GLY A 179 11.41 6.70 10.93
CA GLY A 179 10.35 6.12 10.13
C GLY A 179 9.00 6.33 10.78
N HIS A 180 7.95 6.15 9.98
CA HIS A 180 6.58 6.12 10.48
C HIS A 180 5.69 5.37 9.50
N PRO A 181 4.62 4.75 9.99
CA PRO A 181 3.50 4.35 9.15
C PRO A 181 2.77 5.59 8.66
N PHE A 182 2.19 5.50 7.46
CA PHE A 182 1.34 6.56 6.92
C PHE A 182 0.24 5.97 6.05
N ARG A 183 -0.82 6.76 5.85
CA ARG A 183 -1.92 6.41 4.96
C ARG A 183 -1.76 7.15 3.62
N GLN A 184 -2.10 6.47 2.53
CA GLN A 184 -2.31 7.08 1.21
C GLN A 184 -3.68 6.64 0.70
N GLY A 185 -4.68 7.49 0.88
CA GLY A 185 -6.08 7.13 0.71
C GLY A 185 -6.45 5.94 1.60
N ALA A 186 -6.87 4.85 0.95
CA ALA A 186 -7.23 3.58 1.56
C ALA A 186 -6.02 2.70 1.95
N LYS A 187 -4.81 3.02 1.50
CA LYS A 187 -3.65 2.14 1.64
C LYS A 187 -2.83 2.50 2.88
N TYR A 188 -2.36 1.49 3.60
CA TYR A 188 -1.38 1.65 4.68
C TYR A 188 0.01 1.32 4.17
N TYR A 189 0.92 2.26 4.34
CA TYR A 189 2.33 2.12 4.02
C TYR A 189 3.16 2.39 5.25
N TYR A 190 4.43 2.02 5.15
CA TYR A 190 5.45 2.47 6.08
C TYR A 190 6.64 3.00 5.31
N ARG A 191 7.38 3.88 5.96
CA ARG A 191 8.70 4.35 5.51
C ARG A 191 9.74 4.09 6.59
N TYR A 192 10.97 3.98 6.13
CA TYR A 192 12.16 4.09 6.96
C TYR A 192 13.17 4.96 6.22
N GLU A 193 14.01 5.66 6.98
CA GLU A 193 15.14 6.44 6.51
C GLU A 193 16.32 6.21 7.46
N VAL A 194 17.46 5.85 6.89
CA VAL A 194 18.73 5.71 7.58
C VAL A 194 19.69 6.76 7.02
N LYS A 195 20.20 7.66 7.87
CA LYS A 195 21.02 8.80 7.43
C LYS A 195 22.26 9.03 8.27
N GLN A 196 23.32 9.50 7.61
CA GLN A 196 24.55 10.00 8.24
C GLN A 196 25.28 10.95 7.27
N GLY A 197 25.28 12.25 7.55
CA GLY A 197 25.86 13.25 6.65
C GLY A 197 25.24 13.16 5.24
N ASN A 198 26.07 12.96 4.21
CA ASN A 198 25.62 12.83 2.82
C ASN A 198 25.05 11.45 2.45
N PHE A 199 25.11 10.48 3.37
CA PHE A 199 24.50 9.17 3.17
C PHE A 199 23.03 9.19 3.56
N VAL A 200 22.18 8.66 2.68
CA VAL A 200 20.77 8.40 2.93
C VAL A 200 20.43 7.03 2.34
N ALA A 201 19.67 6.20 3.05
CA ALA A 201 19.03 5.00 2.51
C ALA A 201 17.60 4.94 3.04
N ARG A 202 16.60 4.86 2.16
CA ARG A 202 15.19 4.95 2.56
C ARG A 202 14.24 4.24 1.61
N MET A 203 13.02 4.04 2.08
CA MET A 203 11.88 3.59 1.29
C MET A 203 10.83 4.69 1.22
N ASP A 204 10.44 5.02 -0.02
CA ASP A 204 9.43 6.02 -0.34
C ASP A 204 8.22 5.37 -1.06
N ALA A 205 7.05 5.99 -0.92
CA ALA A 205 5.84 5.63 -1.67
C ALA A 205 5.21 6.86 -2.33
N VAL A 206 4.88 6.72 -3.61
CA VAL A 206 4.15 7.72 -4.42
C VAL A 206 2.87 7.09 -4.93
N ASP A 207 1.74 7.77 -4.78
CA ASP A 207 0.44 7.38 -5.36
C ASP A 207 -0.10 8.57 -6.15
N ILE A 208 -0.43 8.35 -7.42
CA ILE A 208 -1.00 9.34 -8.33
C ILE A 208 -2.37 8.84 -8.73
N ASN A 209 -3.42 9.54 -8.33
CA ASN A 209 -4.79 9.23 -8.70
C ASN A 209 -5.32 10.34 -9.61
N THR A 210 -5.62 9.99 -10.84
CA THR A 210 -6.10 10.93 -11.86
C THR A 210 -7.53 10.58 -12.24
N SER A 211 -8.42 11.56 -12.11
CA SER A 211 -9.82 11.46 -12.54
C SER A 211 -10.00 12.22 -13.84
N ILE A 212 -10.61 11.58 -14.82
CA ILE A 212 -10.85 12.13 -16.16
C ILE A 212 -12.36 12.22 -16.36
N VAL A 213 -12.85 13.40 -16.76
CA VAL A 213 -14.25 13.65 -17.12
C VAL A 213 -14.28 14.50 -18.38
N GLY A 214 -14.76 13.93 -19.49
CA GLY A 214 -14.72 14.56 -20.80
C GLY A 214 -13.28 14.92 -21.20
N TYR A 215 -13.01 16.22 -21.39
CA TYR A 215 -11.69 16.75 -21.72
C TYR A 215 -10.90 17.29 -20.53
N SER A 216 -11.45 17.19 -19.31
CA SER A 216 -10.79 17.64 -18.09
C SER A 216 -10.19 16.45 -17.34
N ALA A 217 -8.98 16.64 -16.82
CA ALA A 217 -8.30 15.67 -15.97
C ALA A 217 -7.64 16.38 -14.79
N VAL A 218 -7.85 15.86 -13.59
CA VAL A 218 -7.28 16.37 -12.35
C VAL A 218 -6.55 15.23 -11.66
N SER A 219 -5.37 15.51 -11.12
CA SER A 219 -4.56 14.51 -10.43
C SER A 219 -4.40 14.84 -8.96
N GLN A 220 -4.39 13.82 -8.11
CA GLN A 220 -3.93 13.90 -6.74
C GLN A 220 -2.63 13.14 -6.62
N LEU A 221 -1.53 13.86 -6.39
CA LEU A 221 -0.22 13.28 -6.10
C LEU A 221 -0.06 13.15 -4.59
N THR A 222 0.22 11.94 -4.10
CA THR A 222 0.51 11.67 -2.70
C THR A 222 1.93 11.12 -2.57
N TYR A 223 2.80 11.85 -1.88
CA TYR A 223 4.18 11.45 -1.60
C TYR A 223 4.36 11.25 -0.10
N ASN A 224 4.68 10.02 0.32
CA ASN A 224 4.92 9.65 1.72
C ASN A 224 3.82 10.13 2.69
N GLY A 225 2.56 10.10 2.25
CA GLY A 225 1.38 10.46 3.06
C GLY A 225 0.97 11.93 2.96
N LYS A 226 1.73 12.77 2.25
CA LYS A 226 1.38 14.16 1.95
C LYS A 226 0.79 14.25 0.56
N SER A 227 -0.41 14.81 0.44
CA SER A 227 -1.11 14.93 -0.84
C SER A 227 -1.13 16.37 -1.34
N VAL A 228 -1.05 16.53 -2.66
CA VAL A 228 -1.26 17.78 -3.39
C VAL A 228 -2.18 17.51 -4.57
N GLN A 229 -3.12 18.41 -4.82
CA GLN A 229 -3.97 18.38 -6.01
C GLN A 229 -3.28 19.16 -7.12
N LEU A 230 -3.25 18.59 -8.32
CA LEU A 230 -2.67 19.16 -9.52
C LEU A 230 -3.79 19.38 -10.53
N GLU A 231 -3.83 20.59 -11.09
CA GLU A 231 -4.82 20.98 -12.11
C GLU A 231 -4.58 20.29 -13.46
N ALA A 232 -3.39 19.69 -13.65
CA ALA A 232 -3.07 18.87 -14.81
C ALA A 232 -3.26 17.38 -14.52
N GLY A 233 -3.85 16.67 -15.49
CA GLY A 233 -3.93 15.21 -15.52
C GLY A 233 -2.56 14.58 -15.77
N ILE A 234 -2.12 13.72 -14.85
CA ILE A 234 -0.90 12.93 -14.96
C ILE A 234 -1.33 11.49 -15.25
N VAL A 235 -0.97 10.99 -16.42
CA VAL A 235 -1.30 9.63 -16.86
C VAL A 235 0.00 8.95 -17.28
N LEU A 236 0.55 8.12 -16.39
CA LEU A 236 1.81 7.41 -16.66
C LEU A 236 1.52 6.20 -17.53
N SER A 237 2.04 6.22 -18.74
CA SER A 237 1.92 5.18 -19.76
C SER A 237 3.22 4.42 -19.98
N SER A 238 4.35 4.97 -19.52
CA SER A 238 5.69 4.45 -19.79
C SER A 238 6.62 4.47 -18.57
N PRO A 239 7.66 3.61 -18.55
CA PRO A 239 8.73 3.65 -17.57
C PRO A 239 9.50 4.99 -17.53
N GLU A 240 9.64 5.67 -18.66
CA GLU A 240 10.31 6.97 -18.80
C GLU A 240 9.57 8.08 -18.03
N GLU A 241 8.24 8.10 -18.10
CA GLU A 241 7.44 9.07 -17.34
C GLU A 241 7.53 8.82 -15.83
N ALA A 242 7.56 7.55 -15.41
CA ALA A 242 7.76 7.20 -14.00
C ALA A 242 9.14 7.68 -13.48
N GLU A 243 10.17 7.56 -14.32
CA GLU A 243 11.50 8.09 -14.03
C GLU A 243 11.51 9.62 -13.90
N GLN A 244 10.85 10.34 -14.82
CA GLN A 244 10.72 11.79 -14.76
C GLN A 244 10.00 12.28 -13.50
N VAL A 245 8.95 11.59 -13.07
CA VAL A 245 8.28 11.87 -11.78
C VAL A 245 9.27 11.75 -10.63
N LEU A 246 10.05 10.67 -10.58
CA LEU A 246 11.03 10.47 -9.52
C LEU A 246 12.13 11.54 -9.51
N LEU A 247 12.68 11.89 -10.69
CA LEU A 247 13.68 12.95 -10.80
C LEU A 247 13.12 14.31 -10.38
N SER A 248 11.87 14.60 -10.71
CA SER A 248 11.19 15.84 -10.30
C SER A 248 11.02 15.91 -8.78
N ILE A 249 10.66 14.79 -8.14
CA ILE A 249 10.60 14.68 -6.68
C ILE A 249 11.99 14.92 -6.07
N TRP A 250 13.04 14.31 -6.63
CA TRP A 250 14.41 14.51 -6.14
C TRP A 250 14.90 15.94 -6.31
N GLN A 251 14.58 16.58 -7.43
CA GLN A 251 14.91 17.98 -7.66
C GLN A 251 14.20 18.88 -6.65
N ALA A 252 12.90 18.67 -6.42
CA ALA A 252 12.14 19.43 -5.43
C ALA A 252 12.64 19.22 -3.99
N GLU A 253 13.10 18.00 -3.67
CA GLU A 253 13.63 17.66 -2.34
C GLU A 253 15.00 18.28 -2.08
N THR A 254 15.88 18.27 -3.08
CA THR A 254 17.31 18.58 -2.90
C THR A 254 17.73 19.93 -3.47
N ASP A 255 16.84 20.59 -4.21
CA ASP A 255 17.12 21.78 -5.01
C ASP A 255 18.31 21.58 -5.96
N ARG A 256 18.38 20.38 -6.56
CA ARG A 256 19.47 19.95 -7.44
C ARG A 256 18.93 19.24 -8.66
N GLU A 257 19.56 19.50 -9.80
CA GLU A 257 19.34 18.70 -10.99
C GLU A 257 20.06 17.35 -10.86
N TRP A 258 19.36 16.27 -11.24
CA TRP A 258 19.86 14.90 -11.21
C TRP A 258 19.93 14.32 -12.61
N ARG A 259 21.13 13.95 -13.05
CA ARG A 259 21.35 13.36 -14.36
C ARG A 259 21.43 11.84 -14.26
N VAL A 260 20.57 11.14 -14.99
CA VAL A 260 20.59 9.66 -15.05
C VAL A 260 21.81 9.19 -15.82
N THR A 261 22.57 8.26 -15.22
CA THR A 261 23.78 7.67 -15.82
C THR A 261 23.61 6.19 -16.15
N GLN A 262 22.75 5.48 -15.42
CA GLN A 262 22.46 4.07 -15.66
C GLN A 262 20.98 3.80 -15.44
N ARG A 263 20.42 2.94 -16.29
CA ARG A 263 19.00 2.57 -16.28
C ARG A 263 18.83 1.11 -16.69
N LYS A 264 17.99 0.38 -15.95
CA LYS A 264 17.51 -0.95 -16.32
C LYS A 264 16.02 -1.04 -16.03
N VAL A 265 15.24 -1.41 -17.04
CA VAL A 265 13.79 -1.62 -16.92
C VAL A 265 13.50 -3.11 -17.09
N GLN A 266 12.58 -3.62 -16.28
CA GLN A 266 12.03 -4.97 -16.40
C GLN A 266 10.52 -4.87 -16.36
N GLU A 267 9.86 -5.30 -17.43
CA GLU A 267 8.42 -5.49 -17.41
C GLU A 267 8.06 -6.68 -16.52
N ARG A 268 6.97 -6.55 -15.77
CA ARG A 268 6.50 -7.58 -14.84
C ARG A 268 5.06 -7.92 -15.16
N GLU A 269 4.71 -9.18 -14.91
CA GLU A 269 3.31 -9.59 -14.96
C GLU A 269 2.51 -8.80 -13.92
N ALA A 270 1.47 -8.13 -14.39
CA ALA A 270 0.48 -7.51 -13.51
C ALA A 270 -0.39 -8.64 -12.92
N PRO A 271 -0.54 -8.73 -11.59
CA PRO A 271 -1.42 -9.72 -10.99
C PRO A 271 -2.86 -9.48 -11.45
N SER A 272 -3.55 -10.57 -11.79
CA SER A 272 -4.99 -10.55 -12.08
C SER A 272 -5.74 -9.91 -10.91
N PRO A 273 -6.80 -9.11 -11.18
CA PRO A 273 -7.59 -8.52 -10.11
C PRO A 273 -8.17 -9.61 -9.21
N SER A 274 -8.01 -9.45 -7.90
CA SER A 274 -8.62 -10.30 -6.86
C SER A 274 -10.14 -10.17 -6.82
N VAL A 275 -10.68 -9.13 -7.45
CA VAL A 275 -12.07 -8.72 -7.35
C VAL A 275 -12.71 -8.84 -8.74
N PRO A 276 -13.66 -9.78 -8.93
CA PRO A 276 -14.31 -10.03 -10.21
C PRO A 276 -15.08 -8.84 -10.82
N TRP A 277 -15.36 -7.81 -10.02
CA TRP A 277 -16.20 -6.66 -10.38
C TRP A 277 -15.40 -5.37 -10.66
N ALA A 278 -14.07 -5.42 -10.61
CA ALA A 278 -13.26 -4.28 -11.03
C ALA A 278 -13.45 -4.05 -12.53
N VAL A 279 -13.76 -2.82 -12.92
CA VAL A 279 -13.93 -2.41 -14.33
C VAL A 279 -12.73 -2.93 -15.13
N PRO A 280 -12.94 -3.62 -16.27
CA PRO A 280 -11.83 -4.08 -17.11
C PRO A 280 -10.95 -2.89 -17.46
N GLY A 281 -9.72 -2.93 -16.97
CA GLY A 281 -8.77 -1.84 -17.08
C GLY A 281 -7.40 -2.39 -17.46
N GLU A 282 -6.68 -1.63 -18.27
CA GLU A 282 -5.30 -1.95 -18.61
C GLU A 282 -4.44 -1.83 -17.35
N ARG A 283 -3.63 -2.87 -17.07
CA ARG A 283 -2.67 -2.87 -15.97
C ARG A 283 -1.27 -3.08 -16.52
N LYS A 284 -0.35 -2.23 -16.09
CA LYS A 284 1.07 -2.33 -16.43
C LYS A 284 1.90 -2.33 -15.17
N ARG A 285 2.97 -3.11 -15.17
CA ARG A 285 3.89 -3.20 -14.04
C ARG A 285 5.33 -3.19 -14.51
N TRP A 286 6.14 -2.35 -13.88
CA TRP A 286 7.57 -2.24 -14.19
C TRP A 286 8.42 -2.28 -12.92
N GLY A 287 9.56 -2.95 -13.01
CA GLY A 287 10.68 -2.75 -12.11
C GLY A 287 11.73 -1.88 -12.78
N ILE A 288 12.06 -0.74 -12.21
CA ILE A 288 13.03 0.22 -12.75
C ILE A 288 14.18 0.36 -11.75
N ALA A 289 15.40 0.04 -12.19
CA ALA A 289 16.62 0.34 -11.46
C ALA A 289 17.33 1.51 -12.16
N LEU A 290 17.63 2.57 -11.41
CA LEU A 290 18.29 3.76 -11.94
C LEU A 290 19.44 4.22 -11.04
N THR A 291 20.44 4.81 -11.67
CA THR A 291 21.51 5.56 -11.01
C THR A 291 21.54 6.95 -11.62
N ALA A 292 21.49 7.97 -10.78
CA ALA A 292 21.59 9.36 -11.17
C ALA A 292 22.67 10.08 -10.34
N GLU A 293 23.16 11.19 -10.85
CA GLU A 293 24.22 11.96 -10.23
C GLU A 293 23.93 13.45 -10.18
N SER A 294 24.47 14.09 -9.14
CA SER A 294 24.44 15.55 -8.98
C SER A 294 25.71 16.01 -8.25
N GLY A 295 26.65 16.61 -8.99
CA GLY A 295 27.98 16.95 -8.48
C GLY A 295 28.73 15.72 -7.94
N GLU A 296 29.19 15.78 -6.69
CA GLU A 296 29.89 14.69 -6.00
C GLU A 296 28.96 13.58 -5.47
N LEU A 297 27.64 13.76 -5.58
CA LEU A 297 26.64 12.82 -5.07
C LEU A 297 26.12 11.90 -6.17
N GLU A 298 25.78 10.69 -5.75
CA GLU A 298 25.08 9.69 -6.53
C GLU A 298 23.82 9.26 -5.77
N ARG A 299 22.73 9.07 -6.51
CA ARG A 299 21.51 8.42 -6.06
C ARG A 299 21.27 7.16 -6.87
N THR A 300 21.07 6.05 -6.19
CA THR A 300 20.57 4.80 -6.78
C THR A 300 19.16 4.56 -6.31
N ALA A 301 18.27 4.15 -7.21
CA ALA A 301 16.92 3.75 -6.83
C ALA A 301 16.48 2.48 -7.53
N TYR A 302 15.74 1.66 -6.79
CA TYR A 302 14.95 0.58 -7.31
C TYR A 302 13.47 0.88 -7.07
N MET A 303 12.73 1.05 -8.15
CA MET A 303 11.34 1.46 -8.15
C MET A 303 10.47 0.35 -8.72
N LEU A 304 9.43 -0.02 -7.97
CA LEU A 304 8.34 -0.86 -8.46
C LEU A 304 7.19 0.07 -8.82
N VAL A 305 6.76 0.02 -10.08
CA VAL A 305 5.68 0.86 -10.62
C VAL A 305 4.52 -0.04 -10.97
N ASP A 306 3.35 0.26 -10.43
CA ASP A 306 2.08 -0.41 -10.69
C ASP A 306 1.11 0.63 -11.26
N VAL A 307 0.64 0.42 -12.49
CA VAL A 307 -0.29 1.30 -13.19
C VAL A 307 -1.59 0.56 -13.46
N SER A 308 -2.71 1.21 -13.18
CA SER A 308 -4.03 0.74 -13.57
C SER A 308 -4.85 1.87 -14.18
N THR A 309 -5.42 1.61 -15.35
CA THR A 309 -6.27 2.56 -16.07
C THR A 309 -7.62 1.92 -16.34
N ALA A 310 -8.71 2.59 -15.95
CA ALA A 310 -10.07 2.20 -16.29
C ALA A 310 -10.77 3.37 -16.98
N ILE A 311 -11.27 3.15 -18.19
CA ILE A 311 -11.98 4.17 -18.98
C ILE A 311 -13.36 3.62 -19.32
N GLN A 312 -14.39 4.40 -19.00
CA GLN A 312 -15.75 4.18 -19.42
C GLN A 312 -16.10 5.20 -20.49
N ALA A 313 -16.14 4.75 -21.74
CA ALA A 313 -16.60 5.55 -22.85
C ALA A 313 -18.13 5.53 -22.88
N ASP A 314 -18.75 6.70 -22.65
CA ASP A 314 -20.18 6.95 -22.89
C ASP A 314 -20.31 7.87 -24.12
N PRO A 315 -21.33 7.69 -24.98
CA PRO A 315 -21.58 8.57 -26.12
C PRO A 315 -21.70 10.06 -25.78
N LEU A 316 -22.10 10.42 -24.55
CA LEU A 316 -22.25 11.81 -24.11
C LEU A 316 -21.02 12.35 -23.39
N VAL A 317 -20.46 11.59 -22.44
CA VAL A 317 -19.30 12.01 -21.63
C VAL A 317 -18.44 10.79 -21.27
N SER A 318 -17.21 10.73 -21.77
CA SER A 318 -16.24 9.76 -21.29
C SER A 318 -15.83 10.06 -19.84
N SER A 319 -15.72 9.02 -19.03
CA SER A 319 -15.12 9.12 -17.70
C SER A 319 -14.01 8.09 -17.56
N GLY A 320 -13.00 8.42 -16.75
CA GLY A 320 -11.87 7.54 -16.56
C GLY A 320 -11.21 7.75 -15.22
N SER A 321 -10.52 6.71 -14.78
CA SER A 321 -9.62 6.74 -13.64
C SER A 321 -8.28 6.15 -14.05
N HIS A 322 -7.22 6.82 -13.66
CA HIS A 322 -5.86 6.34 -13.81
C HIS A 322 -5.19 6.39 -12.45
N GLN A 323 -4.60 5.27 -12.04
CA GLN A 323 -3.89 5.15 -10.80
C GLN A 323 -2.48 4.64 -11.06
N THR A 324 -1.50 5.36 -10.53
CA THR A 324 -0.09 4.97 -10.55
C THR A 324 0.43 4.87 -9.12
N GLN A 325 1.03 3.74 -8.78
CA GLN A 325 1.67 3.51 -7.49
C GLN A 325 3.15 3.21 -7.71
N LEU A 326 4.03 3.96 -7.05
CA LEU A 326 5.48 3.77 -7.06
C LEU A 326 5.93 3.42 -5.65
N THR A 327 6.64 2.30 -5.49
CA THR A 327 7.39 1.98 -4.27
C THR A 327 8.88 2.05 -4.58
N ILE A 328 9.60 2.93 -3.91
CA ILE A 328 10.97 3.30 -4.27
C ILE A 328 11.89 2.97 -3.09
N ASN A 329 12.88 2.11 -3.31
CA ASN A 329 14.02 2.00 -2.41
C ASN A 329 15.15 2.87 -2.98
N MET A 330 15.57 3.88 -2.24
CA MET A 330 16.57 4.86 -2.69
C MET A 330 17.78 4.85 -1.74
N ALA A 331 18.95 5.04 -2.31
CA ALA A 331 20.15 5.40 -1.57
C ALA A 331 20.89 6.56 -2.21
N GLN A 332 21.42 7.46 -1.39
CA GLN A 332 22.26 8.57 -1.77
C GLN A 332 23.61 8.45 -1.05
N TYR A 333 24.70 8.72 -1.75
CA TYR A 333 26.04 8.75 -1.16
C TYR A 333 27.06 9.48 -2.05
N PRO A 334 28.23 9.89 -1.51
CA PRO A 334 29.33 10.42 -2.31
C PRO A 334 29.88 9.38 -3.30
N LYS A 335 30.09 9.78 -4.56
CA LYS A 335 30.60 8.91 -5.64
C LYS A 335 31.90 8.21 -5.30
N GLN A 336 32.82 8.95 -4.67
CA GLN A 336 34.15 8.46 -4.27
C GLN A 336 34.09 7.28 -3.27
N LYS A 337 32.95 7.10 -2.59
CA LYS A 337 32.72 6.04 -1.61
C LYS A 337 31.64 5.04 -2.05
N ARG A 338 31.32 4.99 -3.35
CA ARG A 338 30.25 4.15 -3.93
C ARG A 338 30.28 2.71 -3.43
N GLU A 339 31.40 2.00 -3.59
CA GLU A 339 31.48 0.57 -3.25
C GLU A 339 31.25 0.30 -1.75
N ALA A 340 31.73 1.21 -0.89
CA ALA A 340 31.53 1.10 0.55
C ALA A 340 30.05 1.28 0.91
N TYR A 341 29.42 2.33 0.40
CA TYR A 341 28.03 2.63 0.73
C TYR A 341 27.03 1.68 0.07
N GLN A 342 27.27 1.22 -1.16
CA GLN A 342 26.44 0.16 -1.78
C GLN A 342 26.43 -1.12 -0.93
N GLY A 343 27.58 -1.46 -0.34
CA GLY A 343 27.68 -2.59 0.59
C GLY A 343 26.87 -2.40 1.88
N ILE A 344 26.78 -1.17 2.37
CA ILE A 344 25.94 -0.83 3.55
C ILE A 344 24.46 -0.85 3.17
N VAL A 345 24.08 -0.23 2.05
CA VAL A 345 22.69 -0.18 1.54
C VAL A 345 22.15 -1.58 1.31
N ALA A 346 22.94 -2.47 0.71
CA ALA A 346 22.54 -3.86 0.52
C ALA A 346 22.20 -4.55 1.85
N GLY A 347 22.99 -4.30 2.91
CA GLY A 347 22.72 -4.82 4.25
C GLY A 347 21.45 -4.22 4.87
N ILE A 348 21.27 -2.90 4.79
CA ILE A 348 20.06 -2.22 5.29
C ILE A 348 18.83 -2.82 4.61
N VAL A 349 18.76 -2.74 3.27
CA VAL A 349 17.60 -3.19 2.49
C VAL A 349 17.34 -4.68 2.69
N GLY A 350 18.39 -5.52 2.68
CA GLY A 350 18.26 -6.96 2.89
C GLY A 350 17.74 -7.33 4.29
N SER A 351 18.00 -6.48 5.29
CA SER A 351 17.56 -6.69 6.67
C SER A 351 16.16 -6.14 7.00
N VAL A 352 15.55 -5.38 6.09
CA VAL A 352 14.19 -4.87 6.33
C VAL A 352 13.22 -6.03 6.48
N ARG A 353 12.51 -6.03 7.61
CA ARG A 353 11.53 -7.05 7.98
C ARG A 353 10.24 -6.36 8.37
N ALA A 354 9.24 -6.41 7.49
CA ALA A 354 7.89 -5.97 7.82
C ALA A 354 7.28 -6.94 8.86
N ASN A 355 6.57 -6.40 9.84
CA ASN A 355 5.84 -7.21 10.81
C ASN A 355 4.48 -7.64 10.23
N PRO A 356 4.23 -8.95 10.03
CA PRO A 356 2.95 -9.44 9.54
C PRO A 356 1.77 -9.09 10.46
N GLU A 357 1.99 -9.05 11.78
CA GLU A 357 0.94 -8.68 12.73
C GLU A 357 0.50 -7.23 12.54
N TRP A 358 1.45 -6.32 12.34
CA TRP A 358 1.14 -4.92 12.03
C TRP A 358 0.32 -4.81 10.74
N ALA A 359 0.71 -5.53 9.67
CA ALA A 359 -0.02 -5.50 8.41
C ALA A 359 -1.48 -5.99 8.57
N LEU A 360 -1.69 -7.04 9.34
CA LEU A 360 -3.03 -7.56 9.64
C LEU A 360 -3.86 -6.58 10.48
N ARG A 361 -3.27 -5.95 11.51
CA ARG A 361 -3.95 -4.94 12.33
C ARG A 361 -4.28 -3.69 11.54
N ALA A 362 -3.34 -3.20 10.72
CA ALA A 362 -3.55 -2.06 9.83
C ALA A 362 -4.67 -2.35 8.82
N PHE A 363 -4.71 -3.56 8.24
CA PHE A 363 -5.79 -3.98 7.36
C PHE A 363 -7.14 -4.09 8.07
N ALA A 364 -7.19 -4.58 9.31
CA ALA A 364 -8.40 -4.64 10.11
C ALA A 364 -8.96 -3.24 10.41
N GLU A 365 -8.10 -2.30 10.84
CA GLU A 365 -8.49 -0.91 11.07
C GLU A 365 -8.95 -0.21 9.78
N PHE A 366 -8.26 -0.47 8.67
CA PHE A 366 -8.69 -0.02 7.36
C PHE A 366 -10.10 -0.53 6.99
N THR A 367 -10.36 -1.82 7.18
CA THR A 367 -11.66 -2.43 6.86
C THR A 367 -12.78 -1.79 7.67
N LYS A 368 -12.55 -1.55 8.97
CA LYS A 368 -13.51 -0.86 9.84
C LYS A 368 -13.77 0.58 9.37
N GLU A 369 -12.72 1.32 9.02
CA GLU A 369 -12.88 2.71 8.61
C GLU A 369 -13.60 2.83 7.26
N ASN A 370 -13.28 1.95 6.30
CA ASN A 370 -14.01 1.91 5.03
C ASN A 370 -15.48 1.58 5.20
N GLN A 371 -15.84 0.67 6.13
CA GLN A 371 -17.25 0.41 6.44
C GLN A 371 -17.95 1.66 6.95
N ARG A 372 -17.30 2.44 7.83
CA ARG A 372 -17.83 3.72 8.33
C ARG A 372 -17.97 4.77 7.23
N ILE A 373 -16.97 4.93 6.37
CA ILE A 373 -17.02 5.88 5.24
C ILE A 373 -18.16 5.49 4.29
N ASN A 374 -18.26 4.21 3.93
CA ASN A 374 -19.33 3.71 3.06
C ASN A 374 -20.72 3.94 3.68
N GLN A 375 -20.87 3.78 4.99
CA GLN A 375 -22.12 4.08 5.68
C GLN A 375 -22.46 5.58 5.58
N ARG A 376 -21.51 6.47 5.87
CA ARG A 376 -21.71 7.93 5.74
C ARG A 376 -22.05 8.35 4.31
N VAL A 377 -21.37 7.79 3.31
CA VAL A 377 -21.66 8.08 1.90
C VAL A 377 -23.07 7.62 1.52
N ARG A 378 -23.52 6.45 2.00
CA ARG A 378 -24.90 5.99 1.78
C ARG A 378 -25.92 6.91 2.43
N GLU A 379 -25.68 7.36 3.65
CA GLU A 379 -26.53 8.32 4.36
C GLU A 379 -26.61 9.67 3.61
N MET A 380 -25.47 10.21 3.17
CA MET A 380 -25.37 11.43 2.38
C MET A 380 -26.11 11.29 1.02
N LEU A 381 -25.92 10.19 0.31
CA LEU A 381 -26.62 9.94 -0.96
C LEU A 381 -28.13 9.77 -0.75
N GLY A 382 -28.55 9.22 0.39
CA GLY A 382 -29.95 9.17 0.80
C GLY A 382 -30.54 10.56 0.96
N GLN A 383 -29.87 11.43 1.72
CA GLN A 383 -30.26 12.83 1.92
C GLN A 383 -30.32 13.60 0.58
N LEU A 384 -29.27 13.50 -0.25
CA LEU A 384 -29.24 14.17 -1.55
C LEU A 384 -30.38 13.73 -2.48
N ARG A 385 -30.78 12.45 -2.44
CA ARG A 385 -31.92 11.97 -3.22
C ARG A 385 -33.24 12.55 -2.71
N GLU A 386 -33.40 12.65 -1.40
CA GLU A 386 -34.58 13.27 -0.80
C GLU A 386 -34.66 14.75 -1.15
N ASP A 387 -33.54 15.48 -1.03
CA ASP A 387 -33.44 16.90 -1.38
C ASP A 387 -33.72 17.12 -2.87
N ASN A 388 -33.12 16.32 -3.76
CA ASN A 388 -33.40 16.38 -5.20
C ASN A 388 -34.86 16.07 -5.52
N SER A 389 -35.48 15.12 -4.81
CA SER A 389 -36.91 14.82 -4.98
C SER A 389 -37.79 15.99 -4.53
N ARG A 390 -37.49 16.60 -3.37
CA ARG A 390 -38.17 17.80 -2.86
C ARG A 390 -38.01 18.98 -3.82
N MET A 391 -36.80 19.21 -4.32
CA MET A 391 -36.50 20.27 -5.28
C MET A 391 -37.19 20.03 -6.63
N ALA A 392 -37.16 18.80 -7.16
CA ALA A 392 -37.88 18.45 -8.39
C ALA A 392 -39.40 18.65 -8.23
N ARG A 393 -39.97 18.28 -7.07
CA ARG A 393 -41.38 18.53 -6.75
C ARG A 393 -41.68 20.03 -6.67
N ALA A 394 -40.81 20.80 -6.02
CA ALA A 394 -40.94 22.26 -5.94
C ALA A 394 -40.90 22.91 -7.32
N TRP A 395 -39.97 22.52 -8.19
CA TRP A 395 -39.90 23.01 -9.57
C TRP A 395 -41.09 22.58 -10.43
N ALA A 396 -41.51 21.32 -10.33
CA ALA A 396 -42.67 20.83 -11.07
C ALA A 396 -43.95 21.59 -10.68
N ASN A 397 -44.13 21.82 -9.38
CA ASN A 397 -45.22 22.62 -8.85
C ASN A 397 -45.11 24.09 -9.29
N ALA A 398 -43.93 24.69 -9.18
CA ALA A 398 -43.65 26.05 -9.62
C ALA A 398 -43.97 26.27 -11.11
N LEU A 399 -43.57 25.35 -11.99
CA LEU A 399 -43.82 25.41 -13.43
C LEU A 399 -45.28 25.13 -13.79
N SER A 400 -46.02 24.42 -12.92
CA SER A 400 -47.42 24.06 -13.14
C SER A 400 -48.40 25.02 -12.46
N ASP A 401 -47.91 26.15 -11.93
CA ASP A 401 -48.68 27.09 -11.10
C ASP A 401 -49.44 26.37 -9.98
N GLN A 402 -48.78 25.43 -9.30
CA GLN A 402 -49.32 24.66 -8.18
C GLN A 402 -48.49 24.89 -6.91
N THR A 403 -49.13 24.84 -5.75
CA THR A 403 -48.48 24.86 -4.44
C THR A 403 -49.24 24.00 -3.44
N TYR A 404 -48.60 23.61 -2.35
CA TYR A 404 -49.29 23.03 -1.21
C TYR A 404 -49.57 24.11 -0.18
N ILE A 405 -50.77 24.09 0.39
CA ILE A 405 -51.13 24.89 1.56
C ILE A 405 -51.41 23.97 2.74
N ARG A 406 -51.02 24.39 3.94
CA ARG A 406 -51.29 23.65 5.18
C ARG A 406 -51.98 24.53 6.19
N ASP A 407 -53.01 23.98 6.81
CA ASP A 407 -53.66 24.61 7.95
C ASP A 407 -52.74 24.49 9.19
N PRO A 408 -52.35 25.62 9.80
CA PRO A 408 -51.47 25.60 10.97
C PRO A 408 -52.10 24.98 12.23
N GLU A 409 -53.43 24.82 12.32
CA GLU A 409 -54.09 24.31 13.53
C GLU A 409 -54.34 22.81 13.52
N ASN A 410 -54.74 22.25 12.38
CA ASN A 410 -55.06 20.82 12.27
C ASN A 410 -54.08 20.04 11.38
N GLY A 411 -53.17 20.72 10.68
CA GLY A 411 -52.15 20.10 9.83
C GLY A 411 -52.66 19.59 8.48
N GLU A 412 -53.91 19.83 8.10
CA GLU A 412 -54.46 19.41 6.80
C GLU A 412 -53.73 20.10 5.65
N VAL A 413 -53.36 19.31 4.63
CA VAL A 413 -52.62 19.78 3.45
C VAL A 413 -53.49 19.70 2.21
N PHE A 414 -53.57 20.81 1.47
CA PHE A 414 -54.31 20.90 0.20
C PHE A 414 -53.36 21.30 -0.93
N LYS A 415 -53.61 20.79 -2.14
CA LYS A 415 -52.90 21.20 -3.35
C LYS A 415 -53.76 22.20 -4.12
N VAL A 416 -53.23 23.41 -4.34
CA VAL A 416 -53.97 24.54 -4.93
C VAL A 416 -53.19 25.15 -6.08
N HIS A 417 -53.89 25.90 -6.94
CA HIS A 417 -53.28 26.60 -8.07
C HIS A 417 -52.92 28.04 -7.69
N LYS A 418 -51.65 28.40 -7.86
CA LYS A 418 -51.11 29.76 -7.63
C LYS A 418 -49.80 29.94 -8.39
N ARG A 419 -49.63 31.08 -9.05
CA ARG A 419 -48.39 31.48 -9.70
C ARG A 419 -47.30 31.77 -8.67
N VAL A 420 -46.08 31.34 -8.94
CA VAL A 420 -44.95 31.44 -7.98
C VAL A 420 -44.60 32.89 -7.60
N TRP A 421 -44.79 33.83 -8.53
CA TRP A 421 -44.54 35.26 -8.29
C TRP A 421 -45.73 36.01 -7.67
N ASP A 422 -46.83 35.32 -7.37
CA ASP A 422 -47.94 35.91 -6.63
C ASP A 422 -47.62 35.91 -5.12
N THR A 423 -47.54 37.09 -4.53
CA THR A 423 -47.23 37.30 -3.10
C THR A 423 -48.48 37.23 -2.22
N ASN A 424 -49.65 37.08 -2.82
CA ASN A 424 -50.91 37.01 -2.10
C ASN A 424 -51.09 35.66 -1.39
N ASN A 425 -51.83 35.62 -0.27
CA ASN A 425 -51.88 34.44 0.60
C ASN A 425 -53.22 33.69 0.46
N PHE A 426 -53.25 32.46 0.94
CA PHE A 426 -54.47 31.70 1.17
C PHE A 426 -54.96 31.88 2.61
N TRP A 427 -56.28 31.97 2.74
CA TRP A 427 -56.97 32.19 4.01
C TRP A 427 -58.02 31.12 4.24
N ARG A 428 -58.15 30.63 5.47
CA ARG A 428 -59.17 29.65 5.88
C ARG A 428 -60.21 30.28 6.79
N ASP A 429 -61.47 29.98 6.50
CA ASP A 429 -62.64 30.37 7.29
C ASP A 429 -62.64 29.63 8.65
N PRO A 430 -62.80 30.35 9.78
CA PRO A 430 -62.81 29.73 11.11
C PRO A 430 -64.08 28.93 11.45
N THR A 431 -65.15 29.08 10.68
CA THR A 431 -66.51 28.56 10.94
C THR A 431 -66.84 27.37 10.04
N PHE A 432 -66.60 27.51 8.73
CA PHE A 432 -66.98 26.49 7.73
C PHE A 432 -65.77 25.79 7.09
N GLY A 433 -64.56 26.29 7.31
CA GLY A 433 -63.32 25.72 6.79
C GLY A 433 -63.06 25.98 5.31
N ASP A 434 -63.83 26.87 4.67
CA ASP A 434 -63.63 27.27 3.28
C ASP A 434 -62.27 27.97 3.09
N ILE A 435 -61.64 27.72 1.93
CA ILE A 435 -60.33 28.28 1.57
C ILE A 435 -60.53 29.30 0.46
N ILE A 436 -60.10 30.54 0.71
CA ILE A 436 -60.02 31.59 -0.31
C ILE A 436 -58.56 31.94 -0.58
N GLY A 437 -58.21 32.05 -1.85
CA GLY A 437 -56.82 32.25 -2.28
C GLY A 437 -56.54 33.63 -2.84
N THR A 438 -55.25 33.93 -3.01
CA THR A 438 -54.74 35.11 -3.74
C THR A 438 -55.16 36.45 -3.15
N ILE A 439 -55.25 36.56 -1.81
CA ILE A 439 -55.49 37.83 -1.11
C ILE A 439 -54.26 38.26 -0.29
N GLY A 440 -53.72 39.45 -0.57
CA GLY A 440 -52.56 40.01 0.11
C GLY A 440 -52.87 40.42 1.56
N LYS A 441 -51.94 40.13 2.49
CA LYS A 441 -52.08 40.46 3.93
C LYS A 441 -52.24 41.96 4.20
N GLU A 442 -51.65 42.80 3.36
CA GLU A 442 -51.64 44.25 3.51
C GLU A 442 -52.76 44.95 2.73
N THR A 443 -53.70 44.16 2.19
CA THR A 443 -54.88 44.71 1.50
C THR A 443 -55.99 45.00 2.51
N LYS A 444 -56.86 45.96 2.23
CA LYS A 444 -58.07 46.23 3.03
C LYS A 444 -58.92 44.98 3.26
N LEU A 445 -58.92 44.06 2.28
CA LEU A 445 -59.62 42.79 2.39
C LEU A 445 -58.89 41.82 3.34
N GLY A 446 -57.55 41.79 3.33
CA GLY A 446 -56.75 41.05 4.30
C GLY A 446 -56.93 41.53 5.74
N ASP A 447 -57.10 42.84 5.95
CA ASP A 447 -57.42 43.41 7.27
C ASP A 447 -58.79 42.95 7.76
N LEU A 448 -59.81 43.03 6.89
CA LEU A 448 -61.16 42.54 7.19
C LEU A 448 -61.20 41.04 7.47
N LEU A 449 -60.40 40.23 6.76
CA LEU A 449 -60.30 38.79 7.00
C LEU A 449 -59.70 38.50 8.38
N ARG A 450 -58.66 39.23 8.78
CA ARG A 450 -58.10 39.13 10.14
C ARG A 450 -59.09 39.55 11.21
N GLU A 451 -59.80 40.66 11.01
CA GLU A 451 -60.84 41.13 11.94
C GLU A 451 -61.97 40.10 12.09
N LYS A 452 -62.29 39.36 11.01
CA LYS A 452 -63.28 38.26 11.02
C LYS A 452 -62.71 36.91 11.47
N GLY A 453 -61.46 36.86 11.93
CA GLY A 453 -60.84 35.65 12.48
C GLY A 453 -60.38 34.62 11.44
N TRP A 454 -60.31 34.98 10.16
CA TRP A 454 -59.72 34.12 9.12
C TRP A 454 -58.22 33.99 9.31
N LYS A 455 -57.70 32.80 9.04
CA LYS A 455 -56.30 32.45 9.32
C LYS A 455 -55.53 32.26 8.02
N VAL A 456 -54.29 32.73 8.02
CA VAL A 456 -53.38 32.55 6.90
C VAL A 456 -52.87 31.11 6.90
N MET A 457 -52.91 30.47 5.75
CA MET A 457 -52.37 29.12 5.55
C MET A 457 -50.85 29.16 5.35
N ASP A 458 -50.14 28.15 5.82
CA ASP A 458 -48.74 27.94 5.47
C ASP A 458 -48.65 27.53 4.00
N GLU A 459 -47.65 28.01 3.25
CA GLU A 459 -47.44 27.66 1.84
C GLU A 459 -46.10 26.92 1.65
N SER A 460 -46.09 25.87 0.82
CA SER A 460 -44.88 25.15 0.44
C SER A 460 -44.94 24.59 -0.98
N LEU A 461 -43.98 24.96 -1.81
CA LEU A 461 -43.81 24.40 -3.15
C LEU A 461 -43.35 22.93 -3.11
N ALA A 462 -42.56 22.54 -2.12
CA ALA A 462 -42.05 21.17 -1.97
C ALA A 462 -43.03 20.22 -1.25
N GLY A 463 -44.10 20.78 -0.66
CA GLY A 463 -44.98 20.08 0.27
C GLY A 463 -44.52 20.21 1.73
N PHE A 464 -45.27 19.61 2.65
CA PHE A 464 -44.97 19.61 4.08
C PHE A 464 -44.47 18.21 4.50
N PRO A 465 -43.48 18.12 5.40
CA PRO A 465 -42.95 16.84 5.88
C PRO A 465 -43.96 16.06 6.73
#